data_AF-A0A6J8AQA4-F1
#
_entry.id   AF-A0A6J8AQA4-F1
#
_cell.length_a   1.000
_cell.length_b   1.000
_cell.length_c   1.000
_cell.angle_alpha   90.00
_cell.angle_beta   90.00
_cell.angle_gamma   90.00
#
_symmetry.space_group_name_H-M   'P 1'
#
loop_
_entity.id
_entity.type
_entity.pdbx_description
1 polymer ?
#
loop_
_entity_poly.entity_id
_entity_poly.type
_entity_poly.pdbx_seq_one_letter_code
_entity_poly.pdbx_strand_id
1 'polypeptide(L)'
;MLGMRNSKHNFFNLSVMVDSPQPQIISFMIYLACIVGNLASHDNFWYQLIMQPRSIASCNVPYTRFKNVQENESSSTFSVIPNVSGNILQLFLHSSLVLSLELETTSLESFKNSVGFDCADVSDYLEMQLRQYWHSLESGLQLTSNDLCILLHSILFKSLSLFTVKYQCADVKDVKDAYTRLMTDQECIIQQIVMDRYTIIHESKQHSASLYDRSETSIENCVLEITPCQSSSNMNFVTQLFTKIQNNFLCLAHSLKSIKETSKTVPLPDIRSKDLLRFERNDCYLQFSQCDSRYGLSQKIDFDYEKIEQEIQAEVLIRKCLIDVQVLSKITFTDNLFRNTVELLMDLQSKMYQYPLTTDIKKEVVQKSERDASLTSDMLTHTGIILSLIRKTGAQSEQPIFKYLRRWETVLGISSLELKNIFPEDIKIGHIIPFYQWLEELNGENLANSLGDTYLLQLPREGRDCLLRFSKSNMKSIEKLSHAVKVFVQMSFV
;
A
#
# COMPACT_ATOMS: atom_id res chain seq x y z
N MET A 1 -14.50 -28.92 -24.70
CA MET A 1 -14.13 -27.53 -25.07
C MET A 1 -14.37 -26.64 -23.87
N LEU A 2 -13.38 -26.51 -23.00
CA LEU A 2 -13.37 -25.52 -21.93
C LEU A 2 -12.10 -24.70 -22.16
N GLY A 3 -12.29 -23.44 -22.56
CA GLY A 3 -11.22 -22.54 -22.97
C GLY A 3 -10.27 -22.30 -21.81
N MET A 4 -9.01 -22.69 -22.01
CA MET A 4 -7.87 -22.26 -21.22
C MET A 4 -7.79 -20.73 -21.28
N ARG A 5 -8.17 -20.04 -20.19
CA ARG A 5 -7.72 -18.67 -19.97
C ARG A 5 -6.27 -18.77 -19.50
N ASN A 6 -5.36 -18.65 -20.45
CA ASN A 6 -3.96 -18.35 -20.20
C ASN A 6 -3.89 -17.04 -19.42
N SER A 7 -3.62 -17.09 -18.11
CA SER A 7 -3.16 -15.93 -17.36
C SER A 7 -1.69 -15.70 -17.69
N LYS A 8 -1.41 -15.29 -18.94
CA LYS A 8 -0.18 -14.56 -19.24
C LYS A 8 -0.29 -13.24 -18.46
N HIS A 9 0.80 -12.77 -17.86
CA HIS A 9 0.92 -11.35 -17.52
C HIS A 9 0.70 -10.60 -18.83
N ASN A 10 -0.51 -10.08 -19.07
CA ASN A 10 -0.91 -9.64 -20.40
C ASN A 10 -0.09 -8.43 -20.88
N PHE A 11 0.52 -7.68 -19.97
CA PHE A 11 1.24 -6.46 -20.33
C PHE A 11 2.69 -6.66 -20.79
N PHE A 12 3.41 -7.69 -20.33
CA PHE A 12 4.83 -7.81 -20.67
C PHE A 12 5.32 -9.25 -20.72
N ASN A 13 5.85 -9.65 -21.87
CA ASN A 13 6.62 -10.88 -22.01
C ASN A 13 8.06 -10.65 -21.51
N LEU A 14 8.39 -11.15 -20.31
CA LEU A 14 9.68 -10.99 -19.65
C LEU A 14 10.81 -11.87 -20.22
N SER A 15 10.56 -12.67 -21.25
CA SER A 15 11.57 -13.53 -21.89
C SER A 15 12.59 -12.79 -22.76
N VAL A 16 12.71 -11.46 -22.64
CA VAL A 16 13.50 -10.60 -23.53
C VAL A 16 14.77 -10.13 -22.81
N MET A 17 15.87 -9.95 -23.55
CA MET A 17 17.18 -9.56 -23.02
C MET A 17 17.12 -8.34 -22.08
N VAL A 18 18.01 -8.31 -21.07
CA VAL A 18 18.09 -7.27 -20.02
C VAL A 18 18.18 -5.85 -20.58
N ASP A 19 18.75 -5.69 -21.77
CA ASP A 19 18.90 -4.39 -22.45
C ASP A 19 17.67 -3.98 -23.28
N SER A 20 16.59 -4.76 -23.29
CA SER A 20 15.39 -4.39 -24.03
C SER A 20 14.53 -3.38 -23.24
N PRO A 21 13.64 -2.62 -23.93
CA PRO A 21 12.76 -1.67 -23.26
C PRO A 21 11.85 -2.29 -22.19
N GLN A 22 11.38 -3.53 -22.36
CA GLN A 22 10.35 -4.10 -21.47
C GLN A 22 10.82 -4.31 -20.02
N PRO A 23 11.95 -4.99 -19.73
CA PRO A 23 12.45 -5.10 -18.36
C PRO A 23 12.71 -3.72 -17.71
N GLN A 24 13.15 -2.75 -18.50
CA GLN A 24 13.46 -1.39 -18.04
C GLN A 24 12.19 -0.59 -17.69
N ILE A 25 11.15 -0.68 -18.52
CA ILE A 25 9.83 -0.10 -18.23
C ILE A 25 9.25 -0.69 -16.94
N ILE A 26 9.38 -2.01 -16.73
CA ILE A 26 8.90 -2.67 -15.52
C ILE A 26 9.68 -2.22 -14.29
N SER A 27 11.02 -2.13 -14.38
CA SER A 27 11.87 -1.59 -13.31
C SER A 27 11.42 -0.19 -12.91
N PHE A 28 11.22 0.67 -13.91
CA PHE A 28 10.74 2.04 -13.72
C PHE A 28 9.35 2.06 -13.05
N MET A 29 8.41 1.24 -13.51
CA MET A 29 7.07 1.14 -12.91
C MET A 29 7.11 0.69 -11.46
N ILE A 30 7.92 -0.32 -11.14
CA ILE A 30 8.11 -0.80 -9.76
C ILE A 30 8.62 0.34 -8.88
N TYR A 31 9.63 1.08 -9.35
CA TYR A 31 10.20 2.17 -8.57
C TYR A 31 9.23 3.33 -8.38
N LEU A 32 8.47 3.69 -9.42
CA LEU A 32 7.36 4.65 -9.33
C LEU A 32 6.32 4.21 -8.29
N ALA A 33 5.90 2.94 -8.31
CA ALA A 33 4.95 2.39 -7.36
C ALA A 33 5.46 2.50 -5.91
N CYS A 34 6.73 2.18 -5.68
CA CYS A 34 7.37 2.32 -4.38
C CYS A 34 7.39 3.78 -3.91
N ILE A 35 7.80 4.72 -4.78
CA ILE A 35 7.83 6.15 -4.41
C ILE A 35 6.44 6.67 -4.09
N VAL A 36 5.45 6.38 -4.93
CA VAL A 36 4.06 6.80 -4.69
C VAL A 36 3.52 6.16 -3.41
N GLY A 37 3.73 4.86 -3.22
CA GLY A 37 3.29 4.16 -2.01
C GLY A 37 3.94 4.69 -0.73
N ASN A 38 5.21 5.11 -0.81
CA ASN A 38 5.97 5.56 0.36
C ASN A 38 5.74 7.02 0.73
N LEU A 39 5.67 7.90 -0.26
CA LEU A 39 5.72 9.35 -0.04
C LEU A 39 4.39 10.06 -0.27
N ALA A 40 3.49 9.45 -1.03
CA ALA A 40 2.25 10.11 -1.41
C ALA A 40 1.17 9.94 -0.33
N SER A 41 0.62 11.06 0.14
CA SER A 41 -0.57 11.02 0.99
C SER A 41 -1.77 10.45 0.23
N HIS A 42 -2.77 9.93 0.94
CA HIS A 42 -4.00 9.43 0.31
C HIS A 42 -4.67 10.44 -0.63
N ASP A 43 -4.52 11.75 -0.38
CA ASP A 43 -5.10 12.81 -1.22
C ASP A 43 -4.19 13.24 -2.40
N ASN A 44 -3.03 12.60 -2.59
CA ASN A 44 -2.13 12.95 -3.69
C ASN A 44 -2.62 12.38 -5.02
N PHE A 45 -2.44 13.15 -6.10
CA PHE A 45 -2.85 12.79 -7.45
C PHE A 45 -2.34 11.41 -7.89
N TRP A 46 -1.05 11.13 -7.70
CA TRP A 46 -0.46 9.86 -8.12
C TRP A 46 -0.95 8.69 -7.28
N TYR A 47 -1.14 8.89 -5.97
CA TYR A 47 -1.72 7.87 -5.09
C TYR A 47 -3.15 7.53 -5.51
N GLN A 48 -3.96 8.55 -5.76
CA GLN A 48 -5.33 8.41 -6.26
C GLN A 48 -5.37 7.74 -7.62
N LEU A 49 -4.41 8.02 -8.51
CA LEU A 49 -4.32 7.40 -9.82
C LEU A 49 -4.02 5.90 -9.75
N ILE A 50 -3.17 5.47 -8.82
CA ILE A 50 -2.85 4.05 -8.64
C ILE A 50 -3.96 3.32 -7.87
N MET A 51 -4.52 3.94 -6.83
CA MET A 51 -5.40 3.26 -5.87
C MET A 51 -6.90 3.45 -6.16
N GLN A 52 -7.29 4.56 -6.79
CA GLN A 52 -8.69 4.92 -7.06
C GLN A 52 -8.84 5.69 -8.40
N PRO A 53 -8.38 5.16 -9.54
CA PRO A 53 -8.39 5.88 -10.83
C PRO A 53 -9.79 6.35 -11.30
N ARG A 54 -10.88 5.82 -10.72
CA ARG A 54 -12.27 6.25 -10.96
C ARG A 54 -12.50 7.74 -10.73
N SER A 55 -11.83 8.35 -9.75
CA SER A 55 -11.98 9.78 -9.44
C SER A 55 -11.31 10.70 -10.47
N ILE A 56 -10.28 10.19 -11.15
CA ILE A 56 -9.46 10.97 -12.08
C ILE A 56 -9.93 10.80 -13.51
N ALA A 57 -10.46 9.64 -13.90
CA ALA A 57 -10.81 9.40 -15.29
C ALA A 57 -12.13 10.06 -15.74
N SER A 58 -13.03 10.48 -14.81
CA SER A 58 -14.06 11.49 -15.12
C SER A 58 -13.48 12.85 -15.49
N CYS A 59 -12.21 13.08 -15.15
CA CYS A 59 -11.45 14.22 -15.62
C CYS A 59 -10.86 13.82 -16.96
N ASN A 60 -11.34 14.47 -18.03
CA ASN A 60 -10.69 14.47 -19.33
C ASN A 60 -9.29 15.10 -19.21
N VAL A 61 -8.37 14.43 -18.51
CA VAL A 61 -6.94 14.69 -18.60
C VAL A 61 -6.66 14.57 -20.09
N PRO A 62 -6.15 15.63 -20.74
CA PRO A 62 -6.19 15.72 -22.19
C PRO A 62 -5.18 14.75 -22.82
N TYR A 63 -5.51 13.47 -22.89
CA TYR A 63 -4.81 12.45 -23.69
C TYR A 63 -4.75 12.87 -25.16
N THR A 64 -5.67 13.73 -25.60
CA THR A 64 -5.86 14.09 -27.01
C THR A 64 -5.25 15.43 -27.43
N ARG A 65 -4.85 16.32 -26.51
CA ARG A 65 -4.46 17.70 -26.91
C ARG A 65 -3.01 17.83 -27.41
N PHE A 66 -2.14 16.85 -27.16
CA PHE A 66 -0.77 16.87 -27.71
C PHE A 66 -0.69 16.47 -29.18
N LYS A 67 -1.71 15.78 -29.73
CA LYS A 67 -1.78 15.51 -31.18
C LYS A 67 -1.99 16.79 -32.00
N ASN A 68 -2.65 17.81 -31.45
CA ASN A 68 -3.00 19.03 -32.17
C ASN A 68 -2.00 20.19 -32.01
N VAL A 69 -0.99 20.05 -31.16
CA VAL A 69 0.10 21.05 -31.02
C VAL A 69 1.22 20.78 -32.03
N GLN A 70 1.37 19.54 -32.52
CA GLN A 70 2.39 19.21 -33.53
C GLN A 70 2.12 19.81 -34.93
N GLU A 71 0.90 20.26 -35.22
CA GLU A 71 0.56 20.76 -36.56
C GLU A 71 0.68 22.29 -36.72
N ASN A 72 0.97 23.06 -35.67
CA ASN A 72 0.82 24.53 -35.73
C ASN A 72 1.97 25.42 -35.22
N GLU A 73 3.18 24.91 -34.99
CA GLU A 73 4.30 25.78 -34.58
C GLU A 73 5.55 25.62 -35.46
N SER A 74 5.55 26.36 -36.57
CA SER A 74 6.76 26.67 -37.34
C SER A 74 7.29 28.06 -36.94
N SER A 75 7.91 28.20 -35.77
CA SER A 75 8.98 29.19 -35.56
C SER A 75 9.59 29.12 -34.16
N SER A 76 10.89 29.39 -34.12
CA SER A 76 11.76 29.65 -32.97
C SER A 76 12.53 28.46 -32.38
N THR A 77 13.81 28.73 -32.16
CA THR A 77 14.97 27.84 -32.08
C THR A 77 15.22 27.26 -30.68
N PHE A 78 14.17 26.90 -29.95
CA PHE A 78 14.25 26.17 -28.68
C PHE A 78 13.05 25.22 -28.56
N SER A 79 13.11 23.99 -29.08
CA SER A 79 11.91 23.11 -28.99
C SER A 79 12.13 21.60 -29.00
N VAL A 80 13.35 21.09 -28.77
CA VAL A 80 13.51 19.64 -28.51
C VAL A 80 13.06 19.28 -27.08
N ILE A 81 13.19 20.21 -26.14
CA ILE A 81 13.04 19.99 -24.70
C ILE A 81 11.57 19.88 -24.22
N PRO A 82 10.59 20.66 -24.72
CA PRO A 82 9.20 20.55 -24.28
C PRO A 82 8.57 19.17 -24.56
N ASN A 83 8.97 18.52 -25.65
CA ASN A 83 8.49 17.18 -26.01
C ASN A 83 9.02 16.08 -25.07
N VAL A 84 10.24 16.25 -24.53
CA VAL A 84 10.85 15.25 -23.63
C VAL A 84 10.15 15.22 -22.28
N SER A 85 9.98 16.38 -21.65
CA SER A 85 9.29 16.47 -20.35
C SER A 85 7.84 15.98 -20.43
N GLY A 86 7.15 16.32 -21.53
CA GLY A 86 5.82 15.80 -21.81
C GLY A 86 5.79 14.27 -21.92
N ASN A 87 6.71 13.68 -22.69
CA ASN A 87 6.81 12.23 -22.84
C ASN A 87 7.15 11.51 -21.53
N ILE A 88 8.03 12.08 -20.68
CA ILE A 88 8.34 11.54 -19.36
C ILE A 88 7.09 11.51 -18.47
N LEU A 89 6.33 12.61 -18.44
CA LEU A 89 5.14 12.70 -17.60
C LEU A 89 3.99 11.82 -18.12
N GLN A 90 3.88 11.66 -19.45
CA GLN A 90 2.97 10.68 -20.04
C GLN A 90 3.38 9.24 -19.71
N LEU A 91 4.69 8.94 -19.69
CA LEU A 91 5.20 7.65 -19.25
C LEU A 91 4.84 7.38 -17.79
N PHE A 92 4.95 8.38 -16.90
CA PHE A 92 4.56 8.27 -15.49
C PHE A 92 3.07 7.98 -15.37
N LEU A 93 2.24 8.75 -16.07
CA LEU A 93 0.78 8.60 -16.09
C LEU A 93 0.37 7.19 -16.53
N HIS A 94 0.82 6.75 -17.71
CA HIS A 94 0.47 5.43 -18.24
C HIS A 94 1.01 4.30 -17.38
N SER A 95 2.19 4.48 -16.77
CA SER A 95 2.76 3.53 -15.81
C SER A 95 1.86 3.37 -14.58
N SER A 96 1.37 4.48 -14.01
CA SER A 96 0.42 4.46 -12.90
C SER A 96 -0.92 3.80 -13.26
N LEU A 97 -1.41 3.97 -14.50
CA LEU A 97 -2.63 3.30 -14.96
C LEU A 97 -2.43 1.79 -15.08
N VAL A 98 -1.32 1.34 -15.67
CA VAL A 98 -1.00 -0.10 -15.75
C VAL A 98 -0.87 -0.68 -14.34
N LEU A 99 -0.17 0.03 -13.43
CA LEU A 99 -0.08 -0.38 -12.02
C LEU A 99 -1.47 -0.50 -11.36
N SER A 100 -2.40 0.41 -11.63
CA SER A 100 -3.76 0.34 -11.07
C SER A 100 -4.53 -0.90 -11.54
N LEU A 101 -4.35 -1.30 -12.81
CA LEU A 101 -4.97 -2.49 -13.38
C LEU A 101 -4.33 -3.77 -12.81
N GLU A 102 -3.00 -3.81 -12.74
CA GLU A 102 -2.23 -4.97 -12.25
C GLU A 102 -2.33 -5.21 -10.74
N LEU A 103 -2.58 -4.14 -9.98
CA LEU A 103 -2.86 -4.20 -8.55
C LEU A 103 -4.34 -4.48 -8.25
N GLU A 104 -5.18 -4.64 -9.28
CA GLU A 104 -6.63 -4.87 -9.16
C GLU A 104 -7.36 -3.80 -8.33
N THR A 105 -6.79 -2.60 -8.22
CA THR A 105 -7.42 -1.48 -7.49
C THR A 105 -8.61 -0.93 -8.27
N THR A 106 -8.69 -1.20 -9.57
CA THR A 106 -9.82 -0.85 -10.42
C THR A 106 -10.16 -1.95 -11.40
N SER A 107 -11.47 -2.23 -11.53
CA SER A 107 -11.97 -3.20 -12.50
C SER A 107 -11.76 -2.70 -13.93
N LEU A 108 -11.41 -3.62 -14.84
CA LEU A 108 -11.21 -3.33 -16.26
C LEU A 108 -12.41 -2.61 -16.90
N GLU A 109 -13.64 -3.01 -16.56
CA GLU A 109 -14.86 -2.36 -17.04
C GLU A 109 -14.97 -0.92 -16.56
N SER A 110 -14.61 -0.67 -15.29
CA SER A 110 -14.60 0.69 -14.77
C SER A 110 -13.54 1.54 -15.45
N PHE A 111 -12.37 0.97 -15.73
CA PHE A 111 -11.32 1.67 -16.46
C PHE A 111 -11.78 2.05 -17.87
N LYS A 112 -12.35 1.10 -18.63
CA LYS A 112 -12.92 1.33 -19.96
C LYS A 112 -13.93 2.47 -19.96
N ASN A 113 -14.88 2.43 -19.02
CA ASN A 113 -15.92 3.44 -18.87
C ASN A 113 -15.36 4.81 -18.51
N SER A 114 -14.34 4.86 -17.65
CA SER A 114 -13.82 6.14 -17.19
C SER A 114 -12.88 6.80 -18.20
N VAL A 115 -12.07 6.03 -18.95
CA VAL A 115 -11.12 6.64 -19.91
C VAL A 115 -11.76 6.84 -21.29
N GLY A 116 -13.01 6.39 -21.50
CA GLY A 116 -13.73 6.57 -22.76
C GLY A 116 -13.10 5.81 -23.94
N PHE A 117 -12.32 4.76 -23.65
CA PHE A 117 -11.68 3.95 -24.68
C PHE A 117 -12.62 2.84 -25.14
N ASP A 118 -12.99 2.89 -26.42
CA ASP A 118 -13.72 1.82 -27.12
C ASP A 118 -12.77 0.75 -27.68
N CYS A 119 -11.65 0.51 -26.99
CA CYS A 119 -10.66 -0.47 -27.41
C CYS A 119 -11.02 -1.87 -26.87
N ALA A 120 -11.00 -2.87 -27.76
CA ALA A 120 -11.24 -4.26 -27.41
C ALA A 120 -10.25 -4.74 -26.33
N ASP A 121 -8.97 -4.32 -26.43
CA ASP A 121 -7.90 -4.68 -25.49
C ASP A 121 -7.18 -3.45 -24.93
N VAL A 122 -7.54 -3.08 -23.70
CA VAL A 122 -6.92 -1.95 -22.97
C VAL A 122 -5.48 -2.26 -22.58
N SER A 123 -5.15 -3.54 -22.37
CA SER A 123 -3.82 -3.96 -21.95
C SER A 123 -2.82 -3.70 -23.07
N ASP A 124 -3.15 -4.18 -24.27
CA ASP A 124 -2.36 -3.95 -25.49
C ASP A 124 -2.20 -2.46 -25.79
N TYR A 125 -3.25 -1.66 -25.61
CA TYR A 125 -3.18 -0.22 -25.84
C TYR A 125 -2.19 0.47 -24.91
N LEU A 126 -2.28 0.22 -23.60
CA LEU A 126 -1.40 0.85 -22.61
C LEU A 126 0.05 0.38 -22.78
N GLU A 127 0.27 -0.91 -23.07
CA GLU A 127 1.60 -1.43 -23.40
C GLU A 127 2.18 -0.72 -24.64
N MET A 128 1.39 -0.60 -25.71
CA MET A 128 1.79 0.10 -26.93
C MET A 128 2.14 1.56 -26.65
N GLN A 129 1.35 2.27 -25.83
CA GLN A 129 1.65 3.66 -25.45
C GLN A 129 2.95 3.77 -24.66
N LEU A 130 3.16 2.92 -23.65
CA LEU A 130 4.41 2.90 -22.87
C LEU A 130 5.63 2.68 -23.77
N ARG A 131 5.54 1.71 -24.71
CA ARG A 131 6.62 1.46 -25.69
C ARG A 131 6.84 2.65 -26.62
N GLN A 132 5.77 3.30 -27.07
CA GLN A 132 5.87 4.47 -27.94
C GLN A 132 6.56 5.65 -27.23
N TYR A 133 6.17 5.96 -25.99
CA TYR A 133 6.81 7.02 -25.21
C TYR A 133 8.26 6.69 -24.89
N TRP A 134 8.53 5.43 -24.51
CA TRP A 134 9.88 4.96 -24.26
C TRP A 134 10.78 5.13 -25.49
N HIS A 135 10.34 4.64 -26.65
CA HIS A 135 11.12 4.74 -27.89
C HIS A 135 11.31 6.20 -28.35
N SER A 136 10.30 7.04 -28.14
CA SER A 136 10.41 8.49 -28.40
C SER A 136 11.45 9.15 -27.48
N LEU A 137 11.55 8.73 -26.22
CA LEU A 137 12.57 9.22 -25.28
C LEU A 137 13.97 8.70 -25.63
N GLU A 138 14.12 7.42 -25.97
CA GLU A 138 15.40 6.84 -26.39
C GLU A 138 15.97 7.58 -27.60
N SER A 139 15.15 7.75 -28.64
CA SER A 139 15.53 8.44 -29.87
C SER A 139 15.76 9.94 -29.64
N GLY A 140 14.88 10.60 -28.87
CA GLY A 140 14.97 12.03 -28.57
C GLY A 140 16.18 12.40 -27.71
N LEU A 141 16.58 11.53 -26.78
CA LEU A 141 17.70 11.75 -25.87
C LEU A 141 19.01 11.11 -26.34
N GLN A 142 18.95 10.28 -27.38
CA GLN A 142 20.06 9.47 -27.90
C GLN A 142 20.66 8.56 -26.82
N LEU A 143 19.80 7.87 -26.08
CA LEU A 143 20.17 6.98 -24.97
C LEU A 143 19.81 5.53 -25.30
N THR A 144 20.58 4.59 -24.72
CA THR A 144 20.19 3.17 -24.69
C THR A 144 19.01 2.96 -23.72
N SER A 145 18.30 1.84 -23.82
CA SER A 145 17.19 1.53 -22.89
C SER A 145 17.64 1.54 -21.43
N ASN A 146 18.82 0.98 -21.16
CA ASN A 146 19.40 0.96 -19.81
C ASN A 146 19.74 2.38 -19.32
N ASP A 147 20.37 3.20 -20.17
CA ASP A 147 20.71 4.60 -19.82
C ASP A 147 19.47 5.46 -19.58
N LEU A 148 18.43 5.27 -20.40
CA LEU A 148 17.15 5.93 -20.22
C LEU A 148 16.50 5.50 -18.90
N CYS A 149 16.55 4.23 -18.54
CA CYS A 149 16.04 3.72 -17.27
C CYS A 149 16.74 4.40 -16.08
N ILE A 150 18.07 4.46 -16.08
CA ILE A 150 18.87 5.13 -15.04
C ILE A 150 18.47 6.61 -14.92
N LEU A 151 18.30 7.29 -16.05
CA LEU A 151 17.87 8.68 -16.08
C LEU A 151 16.46 8.84 -15.49
N LEU A 152 15.50 7.99 -15.88
CA LEU A 152 14.12 8.04 -15.37
C LEU A 152 14.04 7.74 -13.88
N HIS A 153 14.82 6.79 -13.36
CA HIS A 153 14.96 6.55 -11.92
C HIS A 153 15.55 7.78 -11.21
N SER A 154 16.55 8.44 -11.81
CA SER A 154 17.13 9.68 -11.26
C SER A 154 16.12 10.82 -11.24
N ILE A 155 15.27 10.93 -12.27
CA ILE A 155 14.16 11.89 -12.33
C ILE A 155 13.17 11.61 -11.19
N LEU A 156 12.72 10.36 -11.04
CA LEU A 156 11.83 9.99 -9.93
C LEU A 156 12.41 10.34 -8.55
N PHE A 157 13.70 10.08 -8.35
CA PHE A 157 14.40 10.34 -7.10
C PHE A 157 14.64 11.84 -6.83
N LYS A 158 14.91 12.65 -7.85
CA LYS A 158 15.12 14.10 -7.67
C LYS A 158 13.80 14.88 -7.65
N SER A 159 12.74 14.31 -8.21
CA SER A 159 11.40 14.89 -8.25
C SER A 159 10.47 14.33 -7.16
N LEU A 160 10.98 13.96 -5.97
CA LEU A 160 10.15 13.45 -4.87
C LEU A 160 9.05 14.42 -4.44
N SER A 161 9.27 15.73 -4.65
CA SER A 161 8.25 16.77 -4.43
C SER A 161 6.99 16.55 -5.27
N LEU A 162 7.06 15.87 -6.43
CA LEU A 162 5.89 15.45 -7.23
C LEU A 162 4.89 14.63 -6.41
N PHE A 163 5.42 13.81 -5.52
CA PHE A 163 4.65 12.80 -4.82
C PHE A 163 4.21 13.27 -3.43
N THR A 164 4.85 14.30 -2.88
CA THR A 164 4.52 14.82 -1.54
C THR A 164 3.54 16.00 -1.54
N VAL A 165 3.45 16.76 -2.63
CA VAL A 165 2.54 17.92 -2.71
C VAL A 165 1.08 17.45 -2.75
N LYS A 166 0.26 17.99 -1.85
CA LYS A 166 -1.18 17.73 -1.81
C LYS A 166 -1.89 18.60 -2.84
N TYR A 167 -2.34 17.99 -3.94
CA TYR A 167 -3.29 18.61 -4.85
C TYR A 167 -4.69 18.12 -4.49
N GLN A 168 -5.39 18.83 -3.60
CA GLN A 168 -6.78 18.53 -3.31
C GLN A 168 -7.60 18.71 -4.58
N CYS A 169 -8.07 17.60 -5.15
CA CYS A 169 -8.94 17.60 -6.31
C CYS A 169 -10.35 17.25 -5.85
N ALA A 170 -11.18 18.26 -5.61
CA ALA A 170 -12.58 18.07 -5.24
C ALA A 170 -13.48 17.94 -6.47
N ASP A 171 -13.11 18.56 -7.60
CA ASP A 171 -13.85 18.55 -8.86
C ASP A 171 -12.96 18.28 -10.09
N VAL A 172 -13.57 17.91 -11.22
CA VAL A 172 -12.93 17.61 -12.52
C VAL A 172 -12.09 18.77 -13.05
N LYS A 173 -12.56 20.01 -12.83
CA LYS A 173 -11.83 21.21 -13.21
C LYS A 173 -10.55 21.38 -12.37
N ASP A 174 -10.60 20.99 -11.10
CA ASP A 174 -9.47 21.06 -10.19
C ASP A 174 -8.38 20.07 -10.57
N VAL A 175 -8.73 18.88 -11.08
CA VAL A 175 -7.74 17.87 -11.55
C VAL A 175 -6.94 18.37 -12.74
N LYS A 176 -7.60 19.01 -13.71
CA LYS A 176 -6.90 19.54 -14.89
C LYS A 176 -5.98 20.70 -14.53
N ASP A 177 -6.44 21.59 -13.65
CA ASP A 177 -5.65 22.72 -13.17
C ASP A 177 -4.50 22.25 -12.26
N ALA A 178 -4.73 21.24 -11.42
CA ALA A 178 -3.71 20.58 -10.60
C ALA A 178 -2.65 19.89 -11.47
N TYR A 179 -3.07 19.13 -12.48
CA TYR A 179 -2.14 18.52 -13.43
C TYR A 179 -1.35 19.58 -14.19
N THR A 180 -1.99 20.64 -14.68
CA THR A 180 -1.28 21.72 -15.38
C THR A 180 -0.26 22.41 -14.50
N ARG A 181 -0.60 22.69 -13.23
CA ARG A 181 0.36 23.25 -12.24
C ARG A 181 1.49 22.28 -11.95
N LEU A 182 1.17 20.99 -11.74
CA LEU A 182 2.17 19.93 -11.57
C LEU A 182 3.14 19.89 -12.75
N MET A 183 2.62 19.98 -13.98
CA MET A 183 3.44 20.03 -15.21
C MET A 183 4.36 21.25 -15.20
N THR A 184 3.84 22.45 -14.95
CA THR A 184 4.62 23.69 -14.96
C THR A 184 5.67 23.74 -13.86
N ASP A 185 5.33 23.30 -12.65
CA ASP A 185 6.23 23.36 -11.49
C ASP A 185 7.43 22.41 -11.65
N GLN A 186 7.27 21.36 -12.46
CA GLN A 186 8.19 20.22 -12.50
C GLN A 186 8.94 20.11 -13.82
N GLU A 187 8.44 20.80 -14.84
CA GLU A 187 9.12 20.96 -16.11
C GLU A 187 10.54 21.51 -15.90
N CYS A 188 10.74 22.52 -15.05
CA CYS A 188 12.08 23.05 -14.76
C CYS A 188 13.04 21.99 -14.17
N ILE A 189 12.56 21.16 -13.24
CA ILE A 189 13.37 20.11 -12.60
C ILE A 189 13.71 19.02 -13.61
N ILE A 190 12.73 18.54 -14.38
CA ILE A 190 12.93 17.51 -15.40
C ILE A 190 13.88 18.03 -16.48
N GLN A 191 13.70 19.27 -16.93
CA GLN A 191 14.58 19.89 -17.93
C GLN A 191 16.03 19.97 -17.42
N GLN A 192 16.24 20.42 -16.17
CA GLN A 192 17.58 20.47 -15.59
C GLN A 192 18.24 19.08 -15.56
N ILE A 193 17.50 18.06 -15.14
CA ILE A 193 18.01 16.67 -15.07
C ILE A 193 18.32 16.13 -16.48
N VAL A 194 17.46 16.40 -17.45
CA VAL A 194 17.65 16.00 -18.85
C VAL A 194 18.85 16.71 -19.48
N MET A 195 19.08 17.98 -19.12
CA MET A 195 20.27 18.72 -19.55
C MET A 195 21.55 18.08 -18.99
N ASP A 196 21.52 17.65 -17.73
CA ASP A 196 22.64 17.02 -17.04
C ASP A 196 22.71 15.48 -17.22
N ARG A 197 21.94 14.92 -18.17
CA ARG A 197 21.69 13.47 -18.28
C ARG A 197 22.96 12.62 -18.33
N TYR A 198 23.97 13.01 -19.11
CA TYR A 198 25.19 12.21 -19.25
C TYR A 198 26.02 12.15 -17.96
N THR A 199 26.10 13.28 -17.25
CA THR A 199 26.76 13.35 -15.95
C THR A 199 26.04 12.47 -14.94
N ILE A 200 24.70 12.58 -14.87
CA ILE A 200 23.88 11.79 -13.95
C ILE A 200 23.99 10.28 -14.24
N ILE A 201 23.94 9.89 -15.51
CA ILE A 201 24.09 8.49 -15.93
C ILE A 201 25.49 7.98 -15.56
N HIS A 202 26.54 8.77 -15.85
CA HIS A 202 27.92 8.40 -15.52
C HIS A 202 28.11 8.22 -14.01
N GLU A 203 27.69 9.19 -13.20
CA GLU A 203 27.76 9.12 -11.74
C GLU A 203 26.98 7.92 -11.18
N SER A 204 25.78 7.67 -11.70
CA SER A 204 24.95 6.53 -11.27
C SER A 204 25.58 5.19 -11.61
N LYS A 205 26.19 5.06 -12.80
CA LYS A 205 26.94 3.86 -13.20
C LYS A 205 28.20 3.68 -12.36
N GLN A 206 28.94 4.75 -12.08
CA GLN A 206 30.13 4.71 -11.24
C GLN A 206 29.78 4.34 -9.79
N HIS A 207 28.68 4.88 -9.27
CA HIS A 207 28.16 4.52 -7.96
C HIS A 207 27.74 3.05 -7.93
N SER A 208 26.99 2.59 -8.93
CA SER A 208 26.59 1.18 -9.06
C SER A 208 27.81 0.25 -9.14
N ALA A 209 28.82 0.59 -9.95
CA ALA A 209 30.08 -0.16 -10.04
C ALA A 209 30.82 -0.21 -8.69
N SER A 210 30.81 0.88 -7.92
CA SER A 210 31.41 0.92 -6.58
C SER A 210 30.64 0.10 -5.53
N LEU A 211 29.33 -0.09 -5.73
CA LEU A 211 28.49 -0.98 -4.91
C LEU A 211 28.76 -2.45 -5.20
N TYR A 212 29.11 -2.82 -6.44
CA TYR A 212 29.53 -4.18 -6.80
C TYR A 212 30.89 -4.57 -6.18
N ASP A 213 31.77 -3.60 -5.94
CA ASP A 213 33.05 -3.82 -5.25
C ASP A 213 32.91 -3.94 -3.72
N ARG A 214 31.72 -3.67 -3.15
CA ARG A 214 31.45 -3.77 -1.70
C ARG A 214 30.51 -4.94 -1.41
N SER A 215 30.90 -5.77 -0.44
CA SER A 215 30.20 -6.98 0.03
C SER A 215 28.70 -6.81 0.29
N GLU A 216 27.97 -7.93 0.37
CA GLU A 216 26.51 -8.14 0.61
C GLU A 216 25.78 -7.08 1.49
N THR A 217 26.46 -6.44 2.43
CA THR A 217 25.93 -5.36 3.29
C THR A 217 25.52 -4.08 2.55
N SER A 218 25.97 -3.87 1.30
CA SER A 218 25.71 -2.62 0.58
C SER A 218 24.31 -2.52 -0.05
N ILE A 219 23.71 -3.64 -0.45
CA ILE A 219 22.35 -3.66 -1.02
C ILE A 219 21.31 -3.44 0.09
N GLU A 220 21.52 -4.03 1.27
CA GLU A 220 20.72 -3.75 2.47
C GLU A 220 20.77 -2.26 2.82
N ASN A 221 21.95 -1.64 2.76
CA ASN A 221 22.09 -0.20 3.00
C ASN A 221 21.42 0.67 1.92
N CYS A 222 21.45 0.31 0.63
CA CYS A 222 20.72 1.05 -0.41
C CYS A 222 19.20 0.92 -0.26
N VAL A 223 18.67 -0.24 0.13
CA VAL A 223 17.23 -0.40 0.43
C VAL A 223 16.83 0.41 1.66
N LEU A 224 17.71 0.50 2.66
CA LEU A 224 17.54 1.34 3.85
C LEU A 224 17.68 2.84 3.56
N GLU A 225 18.53 3.24 2.61
CA GLU A 225 18.70 4.65 2.18
C GLU A 225 17.54 5.15 1.30
N ILE A 226 16.95 4.29 0.46
CA ILE A 226 15.80 4.63 -0.39
C ILE A 226 14.49 4.75 0.44
N THR A 227 14.51 4.29 1.70
CA THR A 227 13.29 4.27 2.52
C THR A 227 13.59 4.61 3.98
N PRO A 228 13.34 5.85 4.44
CA PRO A 228 12.94 6.04 5.82
C PRO A 228 11.56 5.40 5.97
N CYS A 229 11.52 4.08 6.14
CA CYS A 229 10.32 3.27 6.35
C CYS A 229 9.72 3.62 7.72
N GLN A 230 9.00 4.73 7.79
CA GLN A 230 8.37 5.21 9.03
C GLN A 230 6.93 4.69 9.20
N SER A 231 6.35 3.99 8.22
CA SER A 231 4.97 3.47 8.30
C SER A 231 4.87 1.98 7.98
N SER A 232 4.07 1.26 8.78
CA SER A 232 3.79 -0.16 8.64
C SER A 232 2.97 -0.53 7.40
N SER A 233 2.36 0.44 6.73
CA SER A 233 1.71 0.26 5.42
C SER A 233 2.71 -0.06 4.32
N ASN A 234 3.90 0.54 4.38
CA ASN A 234 4.88 0.49 3.29
C ASN A 234 5.59 -0.88 3.23
N MET A 235 5.92 -1.45 4.39
CA MET A 235 6.49 -2.80 4.48
C MET A 235 5.52 -3.88 3.99
N ASN A 236 4.21 -3.71 4.20
CA ASN A 236 3.21 -4.64 3.68
C ASN A 236 3.14 -4.62 2.16
N PHE A 237 3.20 -3.43 1.55
CA PHE A 237 3.21 -3.28 0.09
C PHE A 237 4.43 -3.94 -0.55
N VAL A 238 5.63 -3.64 -0.04
CA VAL A 238 6.89 -4.21 -0.54
C VAL A 238 6.89 -5.74 -0.39
N THR A 239 6.44 -6.25 0.75
CA THR A 239 6.32 -7.69 1.01
C THR A 239 5.32 -8.38 0.08
N GLN A 240 4.18 -7.74 -0.20
CA GLN A 240 3.19 -8.22 -1.16
C GLN A 240 3.77 -8.26 -2.58
N LEU A 241 4.50 -7.22 -2.99
CA LEU A 241 5.11 -7.14 -4.31
C LEU A 241 6.14 -8.26 -4.53
N PHE A 242 7.08 -8.43 -3.61
CA PHE A 242 8.09 -9.50 -3.69
C PHE A 242 7.47 -10.89 -3.67
N THR A 243 6.44 -11.08 -2.85
CA THR A 243 5.69 -12.35 -2.84
C THR A 243 5.01 -12.60 -4.19
N LYS A 244 4.37 -11.58 -4.77
CA LYS A 244 3.67 -11.71 -6.06
C LYS A 244 4.68 -12.04 -7.18
N ILE A 245 5.84 -11.40 -7.20
CA ILE A 245 6.94 -11.71 -8.14
C ILE A 245 7.36 -13.17 -8.00
N GLN A 246 7.63 -13.64 -6.78
CA GLN A 246 8.04 -15.03 -6.54
C GLN A 246 6.98 -16.04 -6.99
N ASN A 247 5.72 -15.82 -6.58
CA ASN A 247 4.63 -16.72 -6.93
C ASN A 247 4.38 -16.75 -8.45
N ASN A 248 4.47 -15.60 -9.12
CA ASN A 248 4.31 -15.53 -10.57
C ASN A 248 5.41 -16.29 -11.30
N PHE A 249 6.65 -16.16 -10.85
CA PHE A 249 7.78 -16.87 -11.46
C PHE A 249 7.65 -18.39 -11.30
N LEU A 250 7.22 -18.85 -10.12
CA LEU A 250 6.92 -20.27 -9.86
C LEU A 250 5.74 -20.78 -10.68
N CYS A 251 4.64 -20.03 -10.76
CA CYS A 251 3.47 -20.40 -11.56
C CYS A 251 3.81 -20.49 -13.05
N LEU A 252 4.64 -19.58 -13.55
CA LEU A 252 5.09 -19.58 -14.94
C LEU A 252 5.93 -20.83 -15.25
N ALA A 253 6.86 -21.20 -14.36
CA ALA A 253 7.62 -22.43 -14.47
C ALA A 253 6.74 -23.70 -14.48
N HIS A 254 5.74 -23.77 -13.59
CA HIS A 254 4.76 -24.88 -13.58
C HIS A 254 3.95 -24.96 -14.87
N SER A 255 3.56 -23.81 -15.42
CA SER A 255 2.77 -23.75 -16.66
C SER A 255 3.56 -24.23 -17.90
N LEU A 256 4.89 -24.07 -17.89
CA LEU A 256 5.78 -24.50 -18.97
C LEU A 256 6.13 -26.00 -18.92
N LYS A 257 5.49 -26.79 -18.03
CA LYS A 257 5.66 -28.24 -17.86
C LYS A 257 7.09 -28.71 -17.52
N SER A 258 8.00 -27.80 -17.14
CA SER A 258 9.38 -28.17 -16.83
C SER A 258 9.56 -28.79 -15.43
N ILE A 259 8.61 -28.57 -14.50
CA ILE A 259 8.67 -29.09 -13.14
C ILE A 259 7.35 -29.81 -12.80
N LYS A 260 7.41 -31.12 -12.55
CA LYS A 260 6.26 -31.94 -12.10
C LYS A 260 6.09 -31.98 -10.58
N GLU A 261 7.02 -31.41 -9.83
CA GLU A 261 6.95 -31.42 -8.37
C GLU A 261 5.94 -30.38 -7.87
N THR A 262 4.98 -30.82 -7.07
CA THR A 262 3.99 -29.95 -6.43
C THR A 262 4.69 -28.95 -5.51
N SER A 263 4.78 -27.68 -5.92
CA SER A 263 5.25 -26.61 -5.03
C SER A 263 4.37 -26.55 -3.80
N LYS A 264 4.99 -26.69 -2.63
CA LYS A 264 4.31 -26.53 -1.35
C LYS A 264 3.95 -25.06 -1.16
N THR A 265 2.76 -24.79 -0.62
CA THR A 265 2.40 -23.45 -0.17
C THR A 265 2.88 -23.24 1.27
N VAL A 266 3.54 -22.12 1.56
CA VAL A 266 4.10 -21.77 2.87
C VAL A 266 3.60 -20.38 3.28
N PRO A 267 3.06 -20.20 4.50
CA PRO A 267 2.69 -18.89 5.02
C PRO A 267 3.89 -17.95 5.10
N LEU A 268 3.70 -16.65 4.82
CA LEU A 268 4.78 -15.65 4.87
C LEU A 268 5.61 -15.69 6.18
N PRO A 269 5.02 -15.86 7.39
CA PRO A 269 5.81 -15.94 8.63
C PRO A 269 6.73 -17.16 8.74
N ASP A 270 6.43 -18.22 7.99
CA ASP A 270 7.15 -19.50 8.05
C ASP A 270 8.21 -19.64 6.96
N ILE A 271 8.39 -18.60 6.13
CA ILE A 271 9.37 -18.57 5.05
C ILE A 271 10.78 -18.68 5.63
N ARG A 272 11.58 -19.57 5.03
CA ARG A 272 13.02 -19.64 5.24
C ARG A 272 13.74 -19.22 3.97
N SER A 273 15.02 -18.84 4.06
CA SER A 273 15.82 -18.42 2.91
C SER A 273 15.85 -19.44 1.76
N LYS A 274 15.74 -20.73 2.07
CA LYS A 274 15.66 -21.81 1.07
C LYS A 274 14.37 -21.79 0.25
N ASP A 275 13.29 -21.25 0.80
CA ASP A 275 11.95 -21.21 0.19
C ASP A 275 11.80 -20.00 -0.77
N LEU A 276 12.71 -19.03 -0.67
CA LEU A 276 12.78 -17.83 -1.52
C LEU A 276 13.55 -18.08 -2.81
N LEU A 277 13.14 -17.43 -3.89
CA LEU A 277 13.93 -17.37 -5.11
C LEU A 277 15.18 -16.53 -4.85
N ARG A 278 16.35 -17.14 -4.95
CA ARG A 278 17.64 -16.45 -4.92
C ARG A 278 18.32 -16.76 -6.24
N PHE A 279 18.68 -15.71 -6.96
CA PHE A 279 19.46 -15.80 -8.18
C PHE A 279 20.66 -14.89 -8.02
N GLU A 280 21.84 -15.47 -8.12
CA GLU A 280 23.09 -14.73 -8.20
C GLU A 280 23.56 -14.80 -9.64
N ARG A 281 23.88 -13.65 -10.22
CA ARG A 281 24.42 -13.60 -11.57
C ARG A 281 25.76 -14.33 -11.56
N ASN A 282 25.83 -15.44 -12.28
CA ASN A 282 27.03 -16.26 -12.39
C ASN A 282 27.34 -16.52 -13.87
N ASP A 283 28.62 -16.39 -14.23
CA ASP A 283 29.11 -16.64 -15.59
C ASP A 283 29.19 -18.14 -15.93
N CYS A 284 28.90 -19.04 -14.96
CA CYS A 284 28.85 -20.49 -15.20
C CYS A 284 27.95 -20.88 -16.36
N TYR A 285 26.88 -20.13 -16.68
CA TYR A 285 26.00 -20.43 -17.81
C TYR A 285 26.66 -20.18 -19.18
N LEU A 286 27.76 -19.41 -19.24
CA LEU A 286 28.52 -19.20 -20.47
C LEU A 286 29.20 -20.48 -20.97
N GLN A 287 29.33 -21.51 -20.13
CA GLN A 287 29.84 -22.83 -20.55
C GLN A 287 28.94 -23.52 -21.59
N PHE A 288 27.68 -23.08 -21.71
CA PHE A 288 26.72 -23.54 -22.71
C PHE A 288 26.73 -22.70 -23.99
N SER A 289 27.79 -21.91 -24.18
CA SER A 289 28.07 -21.21 -25.42
C SER A 289 29.11 -21.99 -26.25
N GLN A 290 28.88 -22.14 -27.54
CA GLN A 290 29.77 -22.83 -28.47
C GLN A 290 30.08 -21.93 -29.66
N CYS A 291 31.33 -21.91 -30.11
CA CYS A 291 31.68 -21.21 -31.34
C CYS A 291 31.26 -22.06 -32.56
N ASP A 292 30.48 -21.47 -33.47
CA ASP A 292 30.13 -22.12 -34.72
C ASP A 292 31.36 -22.16 -35.65
N SER A 293 31.92 -23.35 -35.82
CA SER A 293 33.10 -23.61 -36.66
C SER A 293 32.80 -23.61 -38.15
N ARG A 294 31.52 -23.56 -38.57
CA ARG A 294 31.12 -23.54 -40.00
C ARG A 294 31.37 -22.19 -40.67
N TYR A 295 31.50 -21.12 -39.88
CA TYR A 295 32.00 -19.84 -40.35
C TYR A 295 33.52 -19.82 -40.15
N GLY A 296 34.30 -19.81 -41.23
CA GLY A 296 35.77 -19.99 -41.24
C GLY A 296 36.61 -18.96 -40.46
N LEU A 297 35.98 -18.12 -39.62
CA LEU A 297 36.63 -17.20 -38.69
C LEU A 297 36.23 -17.45 -37.21
N SER A 298 35.35 -18.42 -36.91
CA SER A 298 34.92 -18.81 -35.56
C SER A 298 34.42 -17.66 -34.67
N GLN A 299 33.85 -16.60 -35.26
CA GLN A 299 33.43 -15.39 -34.54
C GLN A 299 31.99 -15.45 -34.00
N LYS A 300 31.19 -16.43 -34.45
CA LYS A 300 29.79 -16.54 -34.04
C LYS A 300 29.67 -17.48 -32.84
N ILE A 301 29.26 -16.92 -31.71
CA ILE A 301 28.94 -17.67 -30.49
C ILE A 301 27.46 -18.07 -30.55
N ASP A 302 27.18 -19.36 -30.59
CA ASP A 302 25.84 -19.92 -30.48
C ASP A 302 25.59 -20.34 -29.03
N PHE A 303 24.52 -19.82 -28.43
CA PHE A 303 24.10 -20.16 -27.07
C PHE A 303 23.07 -21.28 -27.10
N ASP A 304 23.28 -22.32 -26.29
CA ASP A 304 22.28 -23.36 -26.04
C ASP A 304 21.28 -22.85 -24.98
N TYR A 305 20.34 -22.01 -25.43
CA TYR A 305 19.34 -21.40 -24.54
C TYR A 305 18.48 -22.43 -23.81
N GLU A 306 18.24 -23.60 -24.41
CA GLU A 306 17.45 -24.66 -23.79
C GLU A 306 18.18 -25.27 -22.58
N LYS A 307 19.50 -25.51 -22.69
CA LYS A 307 20.30 -25.94 -21.54
C LYS A 307 20.47 -24.85 -20.49
N ILE A 308 20.70 -23.61 -20.91
CA ILE A 308 20.81 -22.48 -19.98
C ILE A 308 19.50 -22.35 -19.17
N GLU A 309 18.36 -22.44 -19.85
CA GLU A 309 17.06 -22.42 -19.20
C GLU A 309 16.89 -23.60 -18.24
N GLN A 310 17.23 -24.83 -18.63
CA GLN A 310 17.14 -26.01 -17.75
C GLN A 310 18.00 -25.88 -16.48
N GLU A 311 19.23 -25.36 -16.60
CA GLU A 311 20.14 -25.18 -15.46
C GLU A 311 19.67 -24.05 -14.53
N ILE A 312 19.25 -22.91 -15.09
CA ILE A 312 18.65 -21.82 -14.29
C ILE A 312 17.40 -22.32 -13.58
N GLN A 313 16.56 -23.09 -14.25
CA GLN A 313 15.36 -23.66 -13.63
C GLN A 313 15.73 -24.65 -12.52
N ALA A 314 16.74 -25.50 -12.72
CA ALA A 314 17.20 -26.44 -11.71
C ALA A 314 17.76 -25.74 -10.46
N GLU A 315 18.53 -24.67 -10.65
CA GLU A 315 19.14 -23.91 -9.56
C GLU A 315 18.13 -23.03 -8.80
N VAL A 316 17.29 -22.31 -9.55
CA VAL A 316 16.45 -21.25 -8.99
C VAL A 316 15.10 -21.79 -8.50
N LEU A 317 14.50 -22.76 -9.18
CA LEU A 317 13.10 -23.16 -8.96
C LEU A 317 12.92 -24.44 -8.14
N ILE A 318 13.93 -25.33 -8.12
CA ILE A 318 13.82 -26.59 -7.38
C ILE A 318 13.63 -26.30 -5.88
N ARG A 319 12.64 -26.98 -5.27
CA ARG A 319 12.27 -26.89 -3.84
C ARG A 319 11.76 -25.52 -3.38
N LYS A 320 11.36 -24.63 -4.31
CA LYS A 320 10.75 -23.35 -3.96
C LYS A 320 9.25 -23.49 -3.72
N CYS A 321 8.77 -22.65 -2.81
CA CYS A 321 7.40 -22.70 -2.32
C CYS A 321 6.60 -21.51 -2.81
N LEU A 322 5.30 -21.73 -3.03
CA LEU A 322 4.35 -20.63 -3.17
C LEU A 322 4.17 -19.99 -1.79
N ILE A 323 4.23 -18.67 -1.72
CA ILE A 323 4.05 -17.95 -0.48
C ILE A 323 2.58 -17.56 -0.33
N ASP A 324 1.99 -17.89 0.81
CA ASP A 324 0.67 -17.42 1.20
C ASP A 324 0.77 -16.12 2.03
N VAL A 325 0.22 -15.04 1.47
CA VAL A 325 0.23 -13.68 2.06
C VAL A 325 -0.97 -13.44 2.99
N GLN A 326 -1.92 -14.38 3.09
CA GLN A 326 -3.10 -14.20 3.94
C GLN A 326 -2.76 -14.02 5.43
N VAL A 327 -1.52 -14.34 5.85
CA VAL A 327 -1.04 -14.32 7.25
C VAL A 327 0.05 -13.26 7.49
N LEU A 328 -0.01 -12.09 6.87
CA LEU A 328 0.74 -10.94 7.40
C LEU A 328 0.13 -10.57 8.76
N SER A 329 0.78 -11.02 9.83
CA SER A 329 0.50 -10.54 11.19
C SER A 329 0.73 -9.03 11.20
N LYS A 330 -0.37 -8.27 11.04
CA LYS A 330 -0.36 -6.81 11.16
C LYS A 330 0.33 -6.49 12.49
N ILE A 331 1.47 -5.82 12.43
CA ILE A 331 2.07 -5.23 13.62
C ILE A 331 1.05 -4.20 14.12
N THR A 332 0.48 -4.46 15.29
CA THR A 332 -0.57 -3.66 15.88
C THR A 332 0.02 -2.36 16.44
N PHE A 333 0.08 -1.32 15.61
CA PHE A 333 0.29 0.04 16.11
C PHE A 333 -0.95 0.52 16.89
N THR A 334 -0.81 1.51 17.75
CA THR A 334 -1.86 2.09 18.61
C THR A 334 -3.11 2.55 17.83
N ASP A 335 -2.97 3.04 16.60
CA ASP A 335 -4.12 3.35 15.74
C ASP A 335 -4.87 2.08 15.24
N ASN A 336 -4.15 0.97 15.11
CA ASN A 336 -4.76 -0.33 14.84
C ASN A 336 -5.38 -0.94 16.09
N LEU A 337 -5.04 -0.54 17.31
CA LEU A 337 -5.78 -0.94 18.52
C LEU A 337 -7.22 -0.43 18.46
N PHE A 338 -7.43 0.83 18.06
CA PHE A 338 -8.78 1.38 17.87
C PHE A 338 -9.54 0.66 16.77
N ARG A 339 -8.91 0.45 15.61
CA ARG A 339 -9.51 -0.32 14.52
C ARG A 339 -9.82 -1.76 14.94
N ASN A 340 -8.93 -2.40 15.70
CA ASN A 340 -9.12 -3.75 16.19
C ASN A 340 -10.23 -3.82 17.25
N THR A 341 -10.38 -2.80 18.11
CA THR A 341 -11.49 -2.73 19.06
C THR A 341 -12.81 -2.52 18.32
N VAL A 342 -12.88 -1.62 17.34
CA VAL A 342 -14.09 -1.43 16.51
C VAL A 342 -14.43 -2.71 15.75
N GLU A 343 -13.45 -3.35 15.10
CA GLU A 343 -13.63 -4.62 14.40
C GLU A 343 -14.04 -5.76 15.36
N LEU A 344 -13.46 -5.80 16.57
CA LEU A 344 -13.84 -6.74 17.64
C LEU A 344 -15.28 -6.54 18.08
N LEU A 345 -15.69 -5.30 18.35
CA LEU A 345 -17.06 -4.98 18.75
C LEU A 345 -18.04 -5.32 17.63
N MET A 346 -17.73 -4.97 16.37
CA MET A 346 -18.57 -5.33 15.22
C MET A 346 -18.69 -6.84 15.01
N ASP A 347 -17.58 -7.58 15.11
CA ASP A 347 -17.56 -9.04 14.99
C ASP A 347 -18.45 -9.69 16.08
N LEU A 348 -18.29 -9.27 17.33
CA LEU A 348 -19.10 -9.78 18.45
C LEU A 348 -20.57 -9.38 18.33
N GLN A 349 -20.87 -8.16 17.90
CA GLN A 349 -22.24 -7.69 17.69
C GLN A 349 -22.95 -8.46 16.57
N SER A 350 -22.22 -8.93 15.56
CA SER A 350 -22.77 -9.80 14.52
C SER A 350 -23.07 -11.23 15.01
N LYS A 351 -22.35 -11.69 16.04
CA LYS A 351 -22.41 -13.06 16.56
C LYS A 351 -23.37 -13.23 17.74
N MET A 352 -23.67 -12.17 18.49
CA MET A 352 -24.52 -12.24 19.67
C MET A 352 -25.41 -11.01 19.80
N TYR A 353 -26.63 -11.22 20.30
CA TYR A 353 -27.56 -10.13 20.58
C TYR A 353 -27.05 -9.26 21.74
N GLN A 354 -27.15 -7.94 21.59
CA GLN A 354 -26.75 -6.97 22.62
C GLN A 354 -27.99 -6.28 23.21
N TYR A 355 -28.08 -6.23 24.53
CA TYR A 355 -29.11 -5.52 25.27
C TYR A 355 -28.57 -4.15 25.70
N PRO A 356 -29.40 -3.09 25.68
CA PRO A 356 -29.02 -1.80 26.23
C PRO A 356 -28.74 -1.91 27.74
N LEU A 357 -27.83 -1.08 28.24
CA LEU A 357 -27.59 -0.97 29.68
C LEU A 357 -28.81 -0.42 30.40
N THR A 358 -29.20 -1.08 31.48
CA THR A 358 -30.26 -0.61 32.38
C THR A 358 -29.77 0.56 33.21
N THR A 359 -30.71 1.38 33.70
CA THR A 359 -30.38 2.51 34.58
C THR A 359 -29.74 2.06 35.90
N ASP A 360 -30.08 0.86 36.36
CA ASP A 360 -29.60 0.34 37.64
C ASP A 360 -28.14 -0.09 37.55
N ILE A 361 -27.76 -0.77 36.46
CA ILE A 361 -26.36 -1.10 36.15
C ILE A 361 -25.51 0.17 36.08
N LYS A 362 -25.98 1.21 35.38
CA LYS A 362 -25.25 2.49 35.28
C LYS A 362 -25.08 3.15 36.64
N LYS A 363 -26.14 3.20 37.46
CA LYS A 363 -26.09 3.80 38.80
C LYS A 363 -25.11 3.06 39.71
N GLU A 364 -25.10 1.72 39.68
CA GLU A 364 -24.18 0.93 40.49
C GLU A 364 -22.72 1.25 40.14
N VAL A 365 -22.39 1.32 38.85
CA VAL A 365 -21.02 1.62 38.40
C VAL A 365 -20.61 3.04 38.75
N VAL A 366 -21.48 4.03 38.57
CA VAL A 366 -21.18 5.41 38.99
C VAL A 366 -20.90 5.48 40.49
N GLN A 367 -21.74 4.85 41.32
CA GLN A 367 -21.51 4.80 42.77
C GLN A 367 -20.21 4.11 43.15
N LYS A 368 -19.83 3.05 42.42
CA LYS A 368 -18.55 2.36 42.64
C LYS A 368 -17.36 3.22 42.19
N SER A 369 -17.48 3.93 41.06
CA SER A 369 -16.46 4.86 40.55
C SER A 369 -16.26 6.09 41.43
N GLU A 370 -17.30 6.58 42.10
CA GLU A 370 -17.21 7.70 43.06
C GLU A 370 -16.44 7.30 44.33
N ARG A 371 -16.49 6.00 44.70
CA ARG A 371 -15.75 5.47 45.85
C ARG A 371 -14.29 5.19 45.52
N ASP A 372 -14.02 4.76 44.30
CA ASP A 372 -12.69 4.45 43.81
C ASP A 372 -12.56 4.80 42.32
N ALA A 373 -11.78 5.85 42.03
CA ALA A 373 -11.57 6.32 40.67
C ALA A 373 -10.80 5.32 39.79
N SER A 374 -9.97 4.45 40.39
CA SER A 374 -9.21 3.43 39.64
C SER A 374 -10.12 2.32 39.10
N LEU A 375 -11.27 2.12 39.73
CA LEU A 375 -12.19 1.04 39.40
C LEU A 375 -12.80 1.16 38.00
N THR A 376 -13.03 2.37 37.49
CA THR A 376 -13.53 2.56 36.12
C THR A 376 -12.51 2.10 35.08
N SER A 377 -11.22 2.39 35.31
CA SER A 377 -10.11 1.91 34.48
C SER A 377 -9.96 0.39 34.57
N ASP A 378 -10.10 -0.17 35.77
CA ASP A 378 -10.07 -1.62 35.98
C ASP A 378 -11.25 -2.31 35.27
N MET A 379 -12.47 -1.80 35.43
CA MET A 379 -13.66 -2.30 34.74
C MET A 379 -13.46 -2.26 33.22
N LEU A 380 -12.91 -1.18 32.67
CA LEU A 380 -12.66 -1.04 31.24
C LEU A 380 -11.65 -2.07 30.74
N THR A 381 -10.53 -2.23 31.47
CA THR A 381 -9.47 -3.20 31.16
C THR A 381 -9.99 -4.63 31.19
N HIS A 382 -10.69 -5.01 32.26
CA HIS A 382 -11.26 -6.34 32.40
C HIS A 382 -12.33 -6.59 31.34
N THR A 383 -13.15 -5.60 31.01
CA THR A 383 -14.14 -5.71 29.93
C THR A 383 -13.46 -5.96 28.58
N GLY A 384 -12.36 -5.26 28.28
CA GLY A 384 -11.56 -5.50 27.06
C GLY A 384 -10.98 -6.91 26.96
N ILE A 385 -10.48 -7.45 28.08
CA ILE A 385 -10.00 -8.83 28.17
C ILE A 385 -11.16 -9.81 27.92
N ILE A 386 -12.33 -9.55 28.52
CA ILE A 386 -13.51 -10.40 28.39
C ILE A 386 -14.03 -10.41 26.94
N LEU A 387 -14.09 -9.26 26.26
CA LEU A 387 -14.44 -9.18 24.84
C LEU A 387 -13.50 -10.03 23.98
N SER A 388 -12.19 -9.92 24.24
CA SER A 388 -11.17 -10.70 23.53
C SER A 388 -11.32 -12.21 23.77
N LEU A 389 -11.68 -12.60 24.99
CA LEU A 389 -11.93 -14.00 25.37
C LEU A 389 -13.20 -14.53 24.68
N ILE A 390 -14.31 -13.79 24.74
CA ILE A 390 -15.57 -14.17 24.10
C ILE A 390 -15.40 -14.35 22.60
N ARG A 391 -14.60 -13.51 21.94
CA ARG A 391 -14.30 -13.67 20.50
C ARG A 391 -13.70 -15.04 20.18
N LYS A 392 -12.86 -15.58 21.07
CA LYS A 392 -12.19 -16.87 20.85
C LYS A 392 -13.05 -18.07 21.24
N THR A 393 -13.84 -17.95 22.30
CA THR A 393 -14.51 -19.11 22.92
C THR A 393 -16.02 -19.15 22.66
N GLY A 394 -16.60 -18.03 22.22
CA GLY A 394 -18.05 -17.84 22.16
C GLY A 394 -18.69 -17.70 23.55
N ALA A 395 -19.90 -17.15 23.58
CA ALA A 395 -20.74 -17.03 24.78
C ALA A 395 -22.21 -16.83 24.39
N GLN A 396 -23.14 -17.08 25.33
CA GLN A 396 -24.57 -16.83 25.12
C GLN A 396 -24.97 -15.48 25.72
N SER A 397 -25.73 -14.66 24.99
CA SER A 397 -26.12 -13.30 25.42
C SER A 397 -26.82 -13.26 26.78
N GLU A 398 -27.67 -14.26 27.09
CA GLU A 398 -28.42 -14.33 28.35
C GLU A 398 -27.58 -14.81 29.54
N GLN A 399 -26.37 -15.31 29.30
CA GLN A 399 -25.52 -15.84 30.34
C GLN A 399 -25.02 -14.72 31.26
N PRO A 400 -25.12 -14.85 32.60
CA PRO A 400 -24.48 -13.91 33.53
C PRO A 400 -22.97 -13.92 33.35
N ILE A 401 -22.33 -12.73 33.41
CA ILE A 401 -20.89 -12.61 33.16
C ILE A 401 -20.09 -13.50 34.12
N PHE A 402 -20.47 -13.55 35.40
CA PHE A 402 -19.78 -14.32 36.43
C PHE A 402 -19.81 -15.82 36.15
N LYS A 403 -20.93 -16.33 35.61
CA LYS A 403 -21.05 -17.75 35.25
C LYS A 403 -20.11 -18.09 34.08
N TYR A 404 -19.90 -17.14 33.18
CA TYR A 404 -18.96 -17.29 32.07
C TYR A 404 -17.51 -17.23 32.56
N LEU A 405 -17.14 -16.21 33.33
CA LEU A 405 -15.77 -16.00 33.81
C LEU A 405 -15.29 -17.09 34.76
N ARG A 406 -16.19 -17.70 35.54
CA ARG A 406 -15.86 -18.83 36.42
C ARG A 406 -15.22 -20.01 35.68
N ARG A 407 -15.53 -20.19 34.39
CA ARG A 407 -14.92 -21.24 33.54
C ARG A 407 -13.48 -20.92 33.14
N TRP A 408 -13.07 -19.67 33.27
CA TRP A 408 -11.82 -19.12 32.77
C TRP A 408 -10.96 -18.49 33.88
N GLU A 409 -11.31 -18.67 35.16
CA GLU A 409 -10.57 -18.14 36.32
C GLU A 409 -9.07 -18.50 36.25
N THR A 410 -8.75 -19.73 35.88
CA THR A 410 -7.36 -20.21 35.75
C THR A 410 -6.59 -19.53 34.63
N VAL A 411 -7.29 -19.05 33.59
CA VAL A 411 -6.69 -18.36 32.43
C VAL A 411 -6.57 -16.87 32.70
N LEU A 412 -7.55 -16.28 33.38
CA LEU A 412 -7.59 -14.86 33.70
C LEU A 412 -6.67 -14.50 34.88
N GLY A 413 -6.33 -15.48 35.73
CA GLY A 413 -5.51 -15.24 36.92
C GLY A 413 -6.19 -14.38 37.98
N ILE A 414 -7.52 -14.20 37.87
CA ILE A 414 -8.33 -13.35 38.74
C ILE A 414 -9.41 -14.22 39.38
N SER A 415 -9.59 -14.07 40.69
CA SER A 415 -10.60 -14.83 41.43
C SER A 415 -12.03 -14.34 41.14
N SER A 416 -13.02 -15.22 41.29
CA SER A 416 -14.44 -14.82 41.18
C SER A 416 -14.85 -13.77 42.20
N LEU A 417 -14.17 -13.68 43.34
CA LEU A 417 -14.41 -12.70 44.39
C LEU A 417 -13.97 -11.30 43.94
N GLU A 418 -12.79 -11.19 43.33
CA GLU A 418 -12.31 -9.92 42.76
C GLU A 418 -13.20 -9.46 41.61
N LEU A 419 -13.62 -10.37 40.72
CA LEU A 419 -14.51 -10.03 39.62
C LEU A 419 -15.89 -9.52 40.10
N LYS A 420 -16.42 -10.05 41.20
CA LYS A 420 -17.67 -9.56 41.81
C LYS A 420 -17.56 -8.15 42.35
N ASN A 421 -16.37 -7.77 42.83
CA ASN A 421 -16.15 -6.40 43.30
C ASN A 421 -16.05 -5.42 42.12
N ILE A 422 -15.47 -5.88 41.00
CA ILE A 422 -15.29 -5.10 39.77
C ILE A 422 -16.60 -4.93 39.01
N PHE A 423 -17.38 -5.99 38.77
CA PHE A 423 -18.55 -5.91 37.88
C PHE A 423 -19.88 -5.74 38.63
N PRO A 424 -20.91 -5.16 37.99
CA PRO A 424 -22.29 -5.15 38.50
C PRO A 424 -22.89 -6.55 38.61
N GLU A 425 -23.71 -6.82 39.63
CA GLU A 425 -24.23 -8.19 39.88
C GLU A 425 -25.14 -8.72 38.74
N ASP A 426 -25.96 -7.85 38.16
CA ASP A 426 -26.95 -8.22 37.14
C ASP A 426 -26.42 -8.15 35.70
N ILE A 427 -25.11 -7.98 35.52
CA ILE A 427 -24.53 -7.87 34.18
C ILE A 427 -24.47 -9.24 33.47
N LYS A 428 -24.94 -9.26 32.22
CA LYS A 428 -24.98 -10.41 31.33
C LYS A 428 -23.98 -10.20 30.20
N ILE A 429 -23.61 -11.28 29.51
CA ILE A 429 -22.74 -11.22 28.33
C ILE A 429 -23.35 -10.31 27.24
N GLY A 430 -24.67 -10.33 27.05
CA GLY A 430 -25.33 -9.44 26.10
C GLY A 430 -25.29 -7.95 26.47
N HIS A 431 -24.81 -7.57 27.66
CA HIS A 431 -24.58 -6.17 28.02
C HIS A 431 -23.14 -5.72 27.70
N ILE A 432 -22.23 -6.63 27.36
CA ILE A 432 -20.78 -6.38 27.43
C ILE A 432 -20.29 -5.32 26.44
N ILE A 433 -20.87 -5.24 25.24
CA ILE A 433 -20.47 -4.23 24.24
C ILE A 433 -20.97 -2.84 24.66
N PRO A 434 -22.28 -2.65 24.94
CA PRO A 434 -22.76 -1.38 25.48
C PRO A 434 -22.07 -0.98 26.78
N PHE A 435 -21.69 -1.95 27.61
CA PHE A 435 -20.93 -1.72 28.85
C PHE A 435 -19.56 -1.14 28.57
N TYR A 436 -18.80 -1.77 27.67
CA TYR A 436 -17.48 -1.30 27.26
C TYR A 436 -17.54 0.14 26.71
N GLN A 437 -18.43 0.40 25.76
CA GLN A 437 -18.58 1.73 25.14
C GLN A 437 -18.94 2.82 26.15
N TRP A 438 -19.83 2.49 27.09
CA TRP A 438 -20.22 3.41 28.14
C TRP A 438 -19.09 3.65 29.16
N LEU A 439 -18.28 2.64 29.46
CA LEU A 439 -17.09 2.81 30.31
C LEU A 439 -16.03 3.72 29.64
N GLU A 440 -15.84 3.63 28.32
CA GLU A 440 -14.94 4.55 27.60
C GLU A 440 -15.41 6.01 27.73
N GLU A 441 -16.71 6.27 27.62
CA GLU A 441 -17.29 7.60 27.86
C GLU A 441 -17.07 8.08 29.29
N LEU A 442 -17.36 7.23 30.27
CA LEU A 442 -17.25 7.55 31.69
C LEU A 442 -15.79 7.84 32.07
N ASN A 443 -14.85 7.02 31.60
CA ASN A 443 -13.44 7.22 31.91
C ASN A 443 -12.88 8.47 31.20
N GLY A 444 -13.30 8.71 29.95
CA GLY A 444 -12.94 9.94 29.23
C GLY A 444 -13.48 11.20 29.90
N GLU A 445 -14.68 11.14 30.48
CA GLU A 445 -15.25 12.24 31.27
C GLU A 445 -14.49 12.46 32.59
N ASN A 446 -14.14 11.39 33.30
CA ASN A 446 -13.32 11.47 34.50
C ASN A 446 -11.93 12.07 34.20
N LEU A 447 -11.29 11.66 33.11
CA LEU A 447 -10.00 12.20 32.68
C LEU A 447 -10.10 13.64 32.23
N ALA A 448 -11.13 14.02 31.47
CA ALA A 448 -11.35 15.40 31.04
C ALA A 448 -11.39 16.36 32.24
N ASN A 449 -11.99 15.94 33.36
CA ASN A 449 -12.03 16.71 34.60
C ASN A 449 -10.68 16.80 35.32
N SER A 450 -9.72 15.94 34.97
CA SER A 450 -8.36 15.88 35.54
C SER A 450 -7.27 16.51 34.67
N LEU A 451 -7.60 16.97 33.46
CA LEU A 451 -6.65 17.61 32.55
C LEU A 451 -6.14 18.94 33.11
N GLY A 452 -4.88 19.26 32.86
CA GLY A 452 -4.26 20.53 33.29
C GLY A 452 -4.85 21.76 32.58
N ASP A 453 -4.67 22.94 33.19
CA ASP A 453 -5.25 24.22 32.77
C ASP A 453 -5.04 24.57 31.29
N THR A 454 -3.96 24.07 30.67
CA THR A 454 -3.64 24.25 29.25
C THR A 454 -4.71 23.68 28.32
N TYR A 455 -5.40 22.62 28.74
CA TYR A 455 -6.48 21.97 27.98
C TYR A 455 -7.87 22.46 28.39
N LEU A 456 -7.98 23.18 29.52
CA LEU A 456 -9.21 23.76 30.05
C LEU A 456 -9.41 25.23 29.67
N LEU A 457 -8.69 25.71 28.65
CA LEU A 457 -8.84 27.07 28.14
C LEU A 457 -10.28 27.31 27.70
N GLN A 458 -10.87 28.42 28.18
CA GLN A 458 -12.21 28.78 27.74
C GLN A 458 -12.21 29.04 26.24
N LEU A 459 -13.15 28.37 25.55
CA LEU A 459 -13.35 28.58 24.13
C LEU A 459 -13.61 30.08 23.85
N PRO A 460 -12.94 30.68 22.85
CA PRO A 460 -13.22 32.05 22.41
C PRO A 460 -14.71 32.25 22.09
N ARG A 461 -15.23 33.47 22.30
CA ARG A 461 -16.66 33.78 22.14
C ARG A 461 -17.17 33.38 20.75
N GLU A 462 -16.37 33.61 19.72
CA GLU A 462 -16.65 33.29 18.33
C GLU A 462 -16.85 31.78 18.13
N GLY A 463 -15.99 30.96 18.72
CA GLY A 463 -16.10 29.49 18.66
C GLY A 463 -17.28 28.98 19.48
N ARG A 464 -17.56 29.57 20.65
CA ARG A 464 -18.73 29.23 21.48
C ARG A 464 -20.04 29.51 20.74
N ASP A 465 -20.16 30.69 20.11
CA ASP A 465 -21.34 31.07 19.35
C ASP A 465 -21.52 30.23 18.07
N CYS A 466 -20.43 29.73 17.49
CA CYS A 466 -20.46 28.80 16.38
C CYS A 466 -21.02 27.43 16.84
N LEU A 467 -20.51 26.88 17.93
CA LEU A 467 -20.99 25.62 18.51
C LEU A 467 -22.45 25.70 18.97
N LEU A 468 -22.87 26.83 19.56
CA LEU A 468 -24.27 27.06 19.96
C LEU A 468 -25.22 27.19 18.76
N ARG A 469 -24.76 27.74 17.63
CA ARG A 469 -25.53 27.75 16.38
C ARG A 469 -25.62 26.36 15.76
N PHE A 470 -24.52 25.61 15.80
CA PHE A 470 -24.46 24.23 15.34
C PHE A 470 -25.35 23.32 16.19
N SER A 471 -25.41 23.51 17.50
CA SER A 471 -26.23 22.70 18.42
C SER A 471 -27.72 22.86 18.21
N LYS A 472 -28.18 24.09 17.99
CA LYS A 472 -29.58 24.37 17.68
C LYS A 472 -30.02 23.74 16.35
N SER A 473 -29.09 23.57 15.42
CA SER A 473 -29.36 23.05 14.08
C SER A 473 -29.27 21.52 14.00
N ASN A 474 -28.44 20.87 14.83
CA ASN A 474 -28.07 19.46 14.69
C ASN A 474 -27.89 18.72 16.05
N MET A 475 -28.88 18.80 16.94
CA MET A 475 -28.86 18.14 18.27
C MET A 475 -28.38 16.67 18.25
N LYS A 476 -28.89 15.83 17.33
CA LYS A 476 -28.51 14.41 17.21
C LYS A 476 -27.06 14.19 16.79
N SER A 477 -26.46 15.13 16.06
CA SER A 477 -25.06 15.06 15.64
C SER A 477 -24.11 15.45 16.77
N ILE A 478 -24.58 16.27 17.72
CA ILE A 478 -23.79 16.66 18.89
C ILE A 478 -23.67 15.55 19.91
N GLU A 479 -24.72 14.74 20.12
CA GLU A 479 -24.62 13.56 21.00
C GLU A 479 -23.54 12.59 20.48
N LYS A 480 -23.51 12.36 19.16
CA LYS A 480 -22.46 11.54 18.51
C LYS A 480 -21.07 12.15 18.63
N LEU A 481 -20.97 13.48 18.47
CA LEU A 481 -19.71 14.19 18.63
C LEU A 481 -19.22 14.16 20.08
N SER A 482 -20.13 14.26 21.05
CA SER A 482 -19.80 14.20 22.48
C SER A 482 -19.19 12.85 22.85
N HIS A 483 -19.78 11.74 22.38
CA HIS A 483 -19.18 10.41 22.52
C HIS A 483 -17.77 10.37 21.94
N ALA A 484 -17.60 10.77 20.67
CA ALA A 484 -16.30 10.72 19.98
C ALA A 484 -15.22 11.55 20.70
N VAL A 485 -15.58 12.72 21.24
CA VAL A 485 -14.65 13.58 21.99
C VAL A 485 -14.26 12.95 23.32
N LYS A 486 -15.20 12.35 24.07
CA LYS A 486 -14.89 11.67 25.34
C LYS A 486 -13.95 10.48 25.14
N VAL A 487 -14.23 9.66 24.12
CA VAL A 487 -13.35 8.54 23.74
C VAL A 487 -11.97 9.06 23.30
N PHE A 488 -11.90 10.17 22.56
CA PHE A 488 -10.64 10.76 22.16
C PHE A 488 -9.78 11.22 23.36
N VAL A 489 -10.40 11.87 24.35
CA VAL A 489 -9.71 12.28 25.59
C VAL A 489 -9.18 11.06 26.34
N GLN A 490 -10.00 10.01 26.49
CA GLN A 490 -9.58 8.75 27.09
C GLN A 490 -8.31 8.19 26.43
N MET A 491 -8.24 8.20 25.10
CA MET A 491 -7.15 7.57 24.36
C MET A 491 -5.89 8.43 24.26
N SER A 492 -6.01 9.74 24.44
CA SER A 492 -4.88 10.67 24.30
C SER A 492 -4.08 10.87 25.59
N PHE A 493 -4.67 10.52 26.74
CA PHE A 493 -4.14 10.82 28.07
C PHE A 493 -4.03 9.61 29.01
N VAL A 494 -4.28 8.40 28.48
CA VAL A 494 -3.93 7.10 29.10
C VAL A 494 -2.76 6.52 28.34
#